data_AF-A0A060BVP8-F1
#
_entry.id   AF-A0A060BVP8-F1
#
_cell.length_a   1.000
_cell.length_b   1.000
_cell.length_c   1.000
_cell.angle_alpha   90.00
_cell.angle_beta   90.00
_cell.angle_gamma   90.00
#
_symmetry.space_group_name_H-M   'P 1'
#
loop_
_entity.id
_entity.type
_entity.pdbx_description
1 polymer ?
#
loop_
_entity_poly.entity_id
_entity_poly.type
_entity_poly.pdbx_seq_one_letter_code
_entity_poly.pdbx_strand_id
1 'polypeptide(L)' 'MQWLKKHGYYTLTAAEAYRVLTKNEKPAKKIVWITLDDGYEDNYTAAYPILKNIKLRPQSI' A
#
# COMPACT_ATOMS: atom_id res chain seq x y z
N MET A 1 3.37 -2.92 -10.05
CA MET A 1 3.32 -3.45 -8.67
C MET A 1 4.03 -4.78 -8.43
N GLN A 2 4.14 -5.69 -9.42
CA GLN A 2 4.90 -6.95 -9.26
C GLN A 2 6.37 -6.71 -8.86
N TRP A 3 6.99 -5.64 -9.35
CA TRP A 3 8.35 -5.27 -8.97
C TRP A 3 8.53 -5.08 -7.46
N LEU A 4 7.63 -4.34 -6.79
CA LEU A 4 7.69 -4.12 -5.34
C LEU A 4 7.61 -5.44 -4.57
N LYS A 5 6.69 -6.32 -4.99
CA LYS A 5 6.56 -7.67 -4.42
C LYS A 5 7.84 -8.48 -4.61
N LYS A 6 8.41 -8.50 -5.83
CA LYS A 6 9.64 -9.22 -6.15
C LYS A 6 10.86 -8.73 -5.35
N HIS A 7 10.88 -7.45 -4.96
CA HIS A 7 11.99 -6.83 -4.23
C HIS A 7 11.79 -6.79 -2.70
N GLY A 8 10.73 -7.44 -2.20
CA GLY A 8 10.50 -7.63 -0.77
C GLY A 8 9.99 -6.39 -0.03
N TYR A 9 9.22 -5.53 -0.69
CA TYR A 9 8.59 -4.39 -0.02
C TYR A 9 7.36 -4.82 0.78
N TYR A 10 7.27 -4.35 2.02
CA TYR A 10 6.07 -4.45 2.85
C TYR A 10 5.16 -3.25 2.59
N THR A 11 3.90 -3.50 2.24
CA THR A 11 2.91 -2.43 2.07
C THR A 11 2.23 -2.13 3.41
N LEU A 12 2.30 -0.86 3.83
CA LEU A 12 1.68 -0.37 5.04
C LEU A 12 0.16 -0.24 4.90
N THR A 13 -0.56 -0.62 5.95
CA THR A 13 -1.92 -0.12 6.21
C THR A 13 -1.87 1.34 6.68
N ALA A 14 -2.98 2.10 6.66
CA ALA A 14 -2.99 3.45 7.23
C ALA A 14 -2.59 3.48 8.72
N ALA A 15 -2.98 2.48 9.51
CA ALA A 15 -2.58 2.41 10.91
C ALA A 15 -1.07 2.26 11.08
N GLU A 16 -0.43 1.44 10.25
CA GLU A 16 1.03 1.29 10.27
C GLU A 16 1.73 2.52 9.69
N ALA A 17 1.18 3.12 8.63
CA ALA A 17 1.70 4.38 8.09
C ALA A 17 1.68 5.49 9.15
N TYR A 18 0.58 5.62 9.89
CA TYR A 18 0.49 6.55 11.01
C TYR A 18 1.58 6.30 12.06
N ARG A 19 1.80 5.05 12.47
CA ARG A 19 2.86 4.70 13.43
C ARG A 19 4.27 4.95 12.88
N VAL A 20 4.51 4.66 11.61
CA VAL A 20 5.79 4.96 10.96
C VAL A 20 6.04 6.48 10.96
N LEU A 21 5.04 7.28 10.58
CA LEU A 21 5.19 8.73 10.44
C LEU A 21 5.31 9.45 11.79
N THR A 22 4.62 8.96 12.82
CA THR A 22 4.57 9.63 14.14
C THR A 22 5.56 9.07 15.16
N LYS A 23 5.90 7.79 15.06
CA LYS A 23 6.73 7.07 16.04
C LYS A 23 7.99 6.44 15.45
N ASN A 24 8.18 6.53 14.13
CA ASN A 24 9.27 5.86 13.40
C ASN A 24 9.30 4.33 13.61
N GLU A 25 8.15 3.72 13.94
CA GLU A 25 8.01 2.28 14.16
C GLU A 25 7.78 1.55 12.83
N LYS A 26 8.82 0.91 12.30
CA LYS A 26 8.78 0.25 10.99
C LYS A 26 8.51 -1.25 11.13
N PRO A 27 7.50 -1.81 10.44
CA PRO A 27 7.22 -3.26 10.49
C PRO A 27 8.22 -4.10 9.67
N ALA A 28 8.98 -3.47 8.76
CA ALA A 28 9.98 -4.12 7.95
C ALA A 28 11.09 -3.14 7.53
N LYS A 29 12.20 -3.67 7.00
CA LYS A 29 13.32 -2.84 6.49
C LYS A 29 12.96 -2.04 5.24
N LYS A 30 12.19 -2.64 4.31
CA LYS A 30 11.69 -2.00 3.08
C LYS A 30 10.18 -1.84 3.19
N ILE A 31 9.72 -0.60 3.33
CA ILE A 31 8.29 -0.29 3.45
C ILE A 31 7.86 0.67 2.34
N VAL A 32 6.60 0.56 1.93
CA VAL A 32 5.94 1.48 1.01
C VAL A 32 4.50 1.69 1.45
N TRP A 33 3.98 2.91 1.35
CA TRP A 33 2.56 3.20 1.52
C TRP A 33 1.99 3.57 0.16
N ILE A 34 0.92 2.89 -0.25
CA ILE A 34 0.28 3.10 -1.56
C ILE A 34 -1.02 3.85 -1.31
N THR A 35 -1.12 5.04 -1.88
CA THR A 35 -2.33 5.88 -1.87
C THR A 35 -2.87 5.99 -3.29
N LEU A 36 -4.19 6.16 -3.41
CA LEU A 36 -4.89 6.46 -4.65
C LEU A 36 -5.68 7.73 -4.40
N ASP A 37 -5.37 8.79 -5.14
CA ASP A 37 -5.95 10.11 -4.94
C ASP A 37 -7.16 10.32 -5.88
N ASP A 38 -7.85 11.45 -5.71
CA ASP A 38 -8.93 11.96 -6.55
C ASP A 38 -10.21 11.11 -6.67
N GLY A 39 -10.22 9.87 -6.15
CA GLY A 39 -11.43 9.05 -6.08
C GLY A 39 -11.98 8.61 -7.44
N TYR A 40 -11.15 8.57 -8.48
CA TYR A 40 -11.55 8.10 -9.80
C TYR A 40 -12.11 6.66 -9.77
N GLU A 41 -13.07 6.38 -10.65
CA GLU A 41 -13.72 5.07 -10.75
C GLU A 41 -12.71 3.93 -11.02
N ASP A 42 -11.66 4.21 -11.79
CA ASP A 42 -10.61 3.25 -12.12
C ASP A 42 -9.75 2.84 -10.91
N ASN A 43 -9.71 3.64 -9.83
CA ASN A 43 -9.15 3.22 -8.55
C ASN A 43 -9.83 1.94 -8.03
N TYR A 44 -11.16 1.86 -8.19
CA TYR A 44 -11.95 0.70 -7.78
C TYR A 44 -12.01 -0.39 -8.85
N THR A 45 -12.25 -0.03 -10.11
CA THR A 45 -12.52 -1.01 -11.18
C THR A 45 -11.25 -1.62 -11.77
N ALA A 46 -10.12 -0.89 -11.76
CA ALA A 46 -8.85 -1.37 -12.33
C ALA A 46 -7.77 -1.57 -11.25
N ALA A 47 -7.49 -0.57 -10.41
CA ALA A 47 -6.36 -0.63 -9.48
C ALA A 47 -6.58 -1.60 -8.31
N TYR A 48 -7.75 -1.55 -7.65
CA TYR A 48 -8.05 -2.38 -6.49
C TYR A 48 -7.95 -3.90 -6.75
N PRO A 49 -8.51 -4.48 -7.85
CA PRO A 49 -8.33 -5.88 -8.18
C PRO A 49 -6.87 -6.30 -8.37
N ILE A 50 -6.06 -5.45 -9.01
CA ILE A 50 -4.63 -5.72 -9.22
C ILE A 50 -3.92 -5.81 -7.87
N LEU A 51 -4.14 -4.84 -6.98
CA LEU A 51 -3.50 -4.80 -5.66
C LEU A 51 -3.90 -5.98 -4.78
N LYS A 52 -5.18 -6.37 -4.81
CA LYS A 52 -5.71 -7.56 -4.13
C LYS A 52 -5.06 -8.84 -4.63
N ASN A 53 -4.96 -9.02 -5.95
CA ASN A 53 -4.40 -10.24 -6.57
C ASN A 53 -2.93 -10.47 -6.20
N ILE A 54 -2.16 -9.40 -6.01
CA ILE A 54 -0.75 -9.50 -5.62
C ILE A 54 -0.53 -9.45 -4.11
N LYS A 55 -1.61 -9.40 -3.31
CA LYS A 55 -1.60 -9.35 -1.83
C LYS A 55 -0.94 -8.08 -1.25
N LEU A 56 -1.01 -6.97 -1.96
CA LEU A 56 -0.66 -5.65 -1.40
C LEU A 56 -1.93 -5.01 -0.83
N ARG A 57 -1.80 -4.29 0.28
CA ARG A 57 -2.95 -3.68 0.98
C ARG A 57 -3.00 -2.18 0.65
N PRO A 58 -3.81 -1.74 -0.33
CA PRO A 58 -4.05 -0.31 -0.50
C PRO A 58 -4.79 0.25 0.70
N GLN A 59 -4.61 1.54 0.97
CA GLN A 59 -5.58 2.27 1.74
C GLN A 59 -6.82 2.44 0.86
N SER A 60 -7.96 1.91 1.30
CA SER A 60 -9.25 2.28 0.71
C SER A 60 -9.59 3.70 1.14
N ILE A 61 -10.09 4.50 0.20
CA ILE A 61 -10.72 5.81 0.43
C ILE A 61 -12.01 5.58 1.22
#